data_AF-A0A842YGF1-F1
#
_entry.id   AF-A0A842YGF1-F1
#
_cell.length_a   1.000
_cell.length_b   1.000
_cell.length_c   1.000
_cell.angle_alpha   90.00
_cell.angle_beta   90.00
_cell.angle_gamma   90.00
#
_symmetry.space_group_name_H-M   'P 1'
#
loop_
_entity.id
_entity.type
_entity.pdbx_description
1 polymer ?
#
loop_
_entity_poly.entity_id
_entity_poly.type
_entity_poly.pdbx_seq_one_letter_code
_entity_poly.pdbx_strand_id
1 'polypeptide(L)'
;RAKEAVWRHGAAATGRPYIARASEEHGGPHNSWFWDPRKSGGGVLLDMSCHSLEADRYLLQDPDKPKTSLKPVSVQASIESLKWSKEPYLTELRETYGVDYSVAPAEDYASVNVVYEDDEGQRVLSEAKTSWNYVGPGLRLSLEVLGPEYSAINNSLSTELSVFFSRNVNVAPSEEFIEKQSAEQGLIPIVADEAVAYGYQHENRHMVESFRAGELPTENWRDGLFIMELMMSAYKSAEEEKTINYDPSRLRDFKPKVAQGTWSP
;
A
#
# COMPACT_ATOMS: atom_id res chain seq x y z
N ARG A 1 -3.39 -20.89 -0.29
CA ARG A 1 -2.94 -19.47 -0.31
C ARG A 1 -1.94 -19.24 0.83
N ALA A 2 -1.06 -18.23 0.77
CA ALA A 2 0.00 -18.03 1.78
C ALA A 2 -0.55 -17.92 3.22
N LYS A 3 -1.59 -17.10 3.44
CA LYS A 3 -2.30 -17.00 4.72
C LYS A 3 -2.77 -18.36 5.24
N GLU A 4 -3.41 -19.16 4.39
CA GLU A 4 -3.91 -20.49 4.79
C GLU A 4 -2.77 -21.41 5.22
N ALA A 5 -1.64 -21.42 4.49
CA ALA A 5 -0.50 -22.24 4.84
C ALA A 5 0.13 -21.80 6.18
N VAL A 6 0.28 -20.48 6.36
CA VAL A 6 0.78 -19.87 7.60
C VAL A 6 -0.09 -20.25 8.79
N TRP A 7 -1.41 -20.03 8.71
CA TRP A 7 -2.31 -20.27 9.84
C TRP A 7 -2.53 -21.75 10.11
N ARG A 8 -2.79 -22.55 9.06
CA ARG A 8 -3.13 -23.97 9.21
C ARG A 8 -1.96 -24.81 9.70
N HIS A 9 -0.73 -24.48 9.30
CA HIS A 9 0.44 -25.29 9.61
C HIS A 9 1.38 -24.62 10.60
N GLY A 10 1.79 -23.38 10.32
CA GLY A 10 2.69 -22.64 11.19
C GLY A 10 2.03 -22.30 12.52
N ALA A 11 0.97 -21.48 12.47
CA ALA A 11 0.32 -20.96 13.67
C ALA A 11 -0.24 -22.06 14.57
N ALA A 12 -0.90 -23.05 13.98
CA ALA A 12 -1.43 -24.20 14.70
C ALA A 12 -0.37 -25.03 15.45
N ALA A 13 0.88 -25.06 14.96
CA ALA A 13 1.95 -25.87 15.57
C ALA A 13 2.82 -25.07 16.54
N THR A 14 3.12 -23.81 16.23
CA THR A 14 4.17 -23.05 16.93
C THR A 14 3.76 -21.65 17.39
N GLY A 15 2.52 -21.24 17.13
CA GLY A 15 1.97 -19.94 17.57
C GLY A 15 1.81 -18.94 16.42
N ARG A 16 0.95 -17.93 16.64
CA ARG A 16 0.49 -16.97 15.61
C ARG A 16 1.60 -16.15 14.93
N PRO A 17 1.34 -15.54 13.76
CA PRO A 17 2.25 -14.54 13.20
C PRO A 17 2.25 -13.28 14.08
N TYR A 18 3.42 -12.68 14.26
CA TYR A 18 3.63 -11.50 15.11
C TYR A 18 4.12 -10.27 14.35
N ILE A 19 4.66 -10.43 13.14
CA ILE A 19 5.00 -9.32 12.24
C ILE A 19 4.42 -9.60 10.86
N ALA A 20 3.77 -8.61 10.26
CA ALA A 20 3.53 -8.54 8.83
C ALA A 20 4.16 -7.25 8.29
N ARG A 21 4.71 -7.32 7.09
CA ARG A 21 5.29 -6.18 6.38
C ARG A 21 4.75 -6.13 4.97
N ALA A 22 4.35 -4.95 4.55
CA ALA A 22 3.93 -4.68 3.19
C ALA A 22 4.73 -3.50 2.61
N SER A 23 5.15 -3.64 1.36
CA SER A 23 5.69 -2.53 0.57
C SER A 23 4.94 -2.43 -0.73
N GLU A 24 4.61 -1.22 -1.12
CA GLU A 24 3.93 -0.93 -2.37
C GLU A 24 4.59 0.27 -3.05
N GLU A 25 5.16 0.07 -4.23
CA GLU A 25 5.98 1.10 -4.86
C GLU A 25 5.86 1.11 -6.39
N HIS A 26 5.66 2.31 -6.96
CA HIS A 26 5.70 2.57 -8.40
C HIS A 26 6.26 3.97 -8.69
N GLY A 27 6.23 4.40 -9.95
CA GLY A 27 6.78 5.68 -10.41
C GLY A 27 5.87 6.89 -10.24
N GLY A 28 4.88 6.86 -9.33
CA GLY A 28 3.89 7.92 -9.16
C GLY A 28 2.63 7.81 -10.04
N PRO A 29 1.64 8.70 -9.83
CA PRO A 29 0.31 8.58 -10.44
C PRO A 29 0.25 8.83 -11.95
N HIS A 30 -0.66 8.11 -12.62
CA HIS A 30 -0.91 8.25 -14.06
C HIS A 30 -1.86 9.39 -14.43
N ASN A 31 -2.66 9.87 -13.48
CA ASN A 31 -3.69 10.88 -13.74
C ASN A 31 -3.37 12.20 -13.04
N SER A 32 -3.46 13.31 -13.77
CA SER A 32 -3.11 14.65 -13.30
C SER A 32 -3.83 15.07 -12.02
N TRP A 33 -5.07 14.63 -11.81
CA TRP A 33 -5.85 15.00 -10.62
C TRP A 33 -5.27 14.44 -9.32
N PHE A 34 -4.54 13.34 -9.39
CA PHE A 34 -4.03 12.64 -8.20
C PHE A 34 -2.70 13.21 -7.69
N TRP A 35 -2.01 13.99 -8.54
CA TRP A 35 -0.88 14.82 -8.13
C TRP A 35 -1.30 16.08 -7.35
N ASP A 36 -2.60 16.40 -7.25
CA ASP A 36 -3.11 17.50 -6.43
C ASP A 36 -3.72 16.93 -5.13
N PRO A 37 -3.02 17.04 -3.98
CA PRO A 37 -3.50 16.46 -2.72
C PRO A 37 -4.81 17.05 -2.22
N ARG A 38 -5.20 18.22 -2.71
CA ARG A 38 -6.50 18.84 -2.38
C ARG A 38 -7.67 18.13 -3.08
N LYS A 39 -7.38 17.34 -4.12
CA LYS A 39 -8.34 16.51 -4.85
C LYS A 39 -8.25 15.05 -4.42
N SER A 40 -7.04 14.50 -4.33
CA SER A 40 -6.84 13.10 -3.91
C SER A 40 -7.08 12.89 -2.41
N GLY A 41 -6.88 13.93 -1.60
CA GLY A 41 -6.96 13.86 -0.13
C GLY A 41 -5.64 13.47 0.54
N GLY A 42 -4.57 13.22 -0.22
CA GLY A 42 -3.29 12.73 0.30
C GLY A 42 -2.29 12.40 -0.82
N GLY A 43 -1.05 12.10 -0.44
CA GLY A 43 -0.04 11.56 -1.34
C GLY A 43 0.02 10.03 -1.26
N VAL A 44 1.24 9.49 -1.34
CA VAL A 44 1.47 8.04 -1.38
C VAL A 44 1.02 7.29 -0.12
N LEU A 45 0.89 7.98 1.02
CA LEU A 45 0.36 7.37 2.23
C LEU A 45 -1.10 6.97 2.00
N LEU A 46 -1.94 7.89 1.54
CA LEU A 46 -3.35 7.61 1.31
C LEU A 46 -3.55 6.61 0.17
N ASP A 47 -2.80 6.78 -0.92
CA ASP A 47 -2.88 5.96 -2.12
C ASP A 47 -2.60 4.48 -1.81
N MET A 48 -1.43 4.21 -1.23
CA MET A 48 -0.87 2.85 -1.22
C MET A 48 -0.82 2.24 0.18
N SER A 49 -0.71 3.06 1.24
CA SER A 49 -0.68 2.49 2.60
C SER A 49 -2.04 1.91 2.98
N CYS A 50 -3.14 2.33 2.33
CA CYS A 50 -4.45 1.71 2.54
C CYS A 50 -4.44 0.21 2.20
N HIS A 51 -3.83 -0.15 1.08
CA HIS A 51 -3.68 -1.54 0.63
C HIS A 51 -2.69 -2.30 1.51
N SER A 52 -1.54 -1.69 1.78
CA SER A 52 -0.46 -2.30 2.57
C SER A 52 -0.90 -2.62 4.01
N LEU A 53 -1.60 -1.70 4.67
CA LEU A 53 -2.11 -1.89 6.02
C LEU A 53 -3.21 -2.96 6.08
N GLU A 54 -4.11 -3.02 5.09
CA GLU A 54 -5.13 -4.07 5.04
C GLU A 54 -4.52 -5.43 4.70
N ALA A 55 -3.52 -5.50 3.81
CA ALA A 55 -2.81 -6.74 3.52
C ALA A 55 -2.11 -7.29 4.77
N ASP A 56 -1.40 -6.43 5.52
CA ASP A 56 -0.77 -6.81 6.78
C ASP A 56 -1.80 -7.27 7.81
N ARG A 57 -2.86 -6.50 8.02
CA ARG A 57 -3.96 -6.86 8.93
C ARG A 57 -4.59 -8.19 8.52
N TYR A 58 -4.83 -8.41 7.23
CA TYR A 58 -5.38 -9.65 6.71
C TYR A 58 -4.46 -10.83 7.01
N LEU A 59 -3.14 -10.70 6.85
CA LEU A 59 -2.17 -11.75 7.15
C LEU A 59 -2.07 -12.05 8.65
N LEU A 60 -2.13 -11.01 9.48
CA LEU A 60 -2.11 -11.10 10.94
C LEU A 60 -3.45 -11.56 11.54
N GLN A 61 -4.57 -11.45 10.83
CA GLN A 61 -5.88 -11.84 11.37
C GLN A 61 -6.04 -13.36 11.38
N ASP A 62 -6.33 -13.89 12.58
CA ASP A 62 -6.73 -15.29 12.76
C ASP A 62 -8.02 -15.58 11.98
N PRO A 63 -8.01 -16.54 11.04
CA PRO A 63 -9.17 -16.83 10.18
C PRO A 63 -10.38 -17.39 10.95
N ASP A 64 -10.18 -17.95 12.15
CA ASP A 64 -11.25 -18.55 12.95
C ASP A 64 -11.83 -17.57 13.97
N LYS A 65 -11.31 -16.34 14.04
CA LYS A 65 -11.72 -15.30 14.99
C LYS A 65 -12.33 -14.09 14.28
N PRO A 66 -13.26 -13.35 14.94
CA PRO A 66 -13.80 -12.12 14.37
C PRO A 66 -12.68 -11.09 14.18
N LYS A 67 -12.81 -10.21 13.17
CA LYS A 67 -11.85 -9.12 12.88
C LYS A 67 -11.55 -8.21 14.07
N THR A 68 -12.44 -8.15 15.07
CA THR A 68 -12.26 -7.40 16.32
C THR A 68 -11.29 -8.06 17.32
N SER A 69 -10.79 -9.26 17.03
CA SER A 69 -9.79 -9.94 17.86
C SER A 69 -8.39 -9.32 17.71
N LEU A 70 -8.16 -8.53 16.66
CA LEU A 70 -6.92 -7.82 16.43
C LEU A 70 -7.18 -6.31 16.55
N LYS A 71 -6.72 -5.70 17.64
CA LYS A 71 -7.08 -4.32 18.02
C LYS A 71 -5.88 -3.40 17.86
N PRO A 72 -5.97 -2.30 17.09
CA PRO A 72 -4.88 -1.33 17.04
C PRO A 72 -4.68 -0.67 18.41
N VAL A 73 -3.43 -0.47 18.79
CA VAL A 73 -3.04 0.21 20.04
C VAL A 73 -2.38 1.53 19.74
N SER A 74 -1.46 1.56 18.78
CA SER A 74 -0.74 2.77 18.42
C SER A 74 -0.29 2.77 16.96
N VAL A 75 -0.20 3.97 16.40
CA VAL A 75 0.26 4.22 15.03
C VAL A 75 1.45 5.17 15.09
N GLN A 76 2.52 4.82 14.38
CA GLN A 76 3.66 5.70 14.12
C GLN A 76 3.81 5.84 12.60
N ALA A 77 4.00 7.07 12.11
CA ALA A 77 4.29 7.28 10.71
C ALA A 77 5.27 8.41 10.46
N SER A 78 5.91 8.36 9.30
CA SER A 78 6.72 9.42 8.71
C SER A 78 6.38 9.55 7.23
N ILE A 79 6.38 10.77 6.71
CA ILE A 79 6.13 11.08 5.30
C ILE A 79 7.23 11.99 4.78
N GLU A 80 7.59 11.85 3.51
CA GLU A 80 8.66 12.63 2.88
C GLU A 80 8.31 13.01 1.44
N SER A 81 8.91 14.11 0.95
CA SER A 81 8.94 14.43 -0.48
C SER A 81 10.38 14.37 -1.00
N LEU A 82 10.71 13.26 -1.64
CA LEU A 82 12.08 12.88 -1.97
C LEU A 82 12.43 13.14 -3.44
N LYS A 83 11.48 12.97 -4.37
CA LYS A 83 11.73 13.03 -5.83
C LYS A 83 10.89 14.10 -6.52
N TRP A 84 9.56 14.05 -6.37
CA TRP A 84 8.63 14.76 -7.25
C TRP A 84 8.54 16.26 -6.98
N SER A 85 9.06 16.72 -5.84
CA SER A 85 9.24 18.13 -5.50
C SER A 85 10.58 18.74 -5.96
N LYS A 86 11.40 17.99 -6.72
CA LYS A 86 12.73 18.42 -7.16
C LYS A 86 12.82 18.47 -8.68
N GLU A 87 13.67 19.35 -9.20
CA GLU A 87 14.04 19.32 -10.62
C GLU A 87 14.88 18.06 -10.93
N PRO A 88 14.75 17.46 -12.13
CA PRO A 88 13.91 17.91 -13.26
C PRO A 88 12.44 17.49 -13.19
N TYR A 89 12.04 16.72 -12.17
CA TYR A 89 10.71 16.09 -12.08
C TYR A 89 9.57 17.09 -11.88
N LEU A 90 9.82 18.23 -11.23
CA LEU A 90 8.85 19.34 -11.18
C LEU A 90 8.48 19.83 -12.60
N THR A 91 9.48 20.02 -13.45
CA THR A 91 9.27 20.40 -14.85
C THR A 91 8.53 19.29 -15.61
N GLU A 92 8.92 18.04 -15.41
CA GLU A 92 8.27 16.88 -16.01
C GLU A 92 6.77 16.80 -15.68
N LEU A 93 6.38 17.01 -14.41
CA LEU A 93 4.97 17.02 -14.00
C LEU A 93 4.18 18.17 -14.63
N ARG A 94 4.80 19.35 -14.76
CA ARG A 94 4.18 20.50 -15.43
C ARG A 94 3.97 20.24 -16.91
N GLU A 95 4.97 19.70 -17.61
CA GLU A 95 4.90 19.45 -19.05
C GLU A 95 3.98 18.26 -19.40
N THR A 96 4.03 17.20 -18.60
CA THR A 96 3.27 15.96 -18.87
C THR A 96 1.82 16.06 -18.40
N TYR A 97 1.61 16.57 -17.19
CA TYR A 97 0.29 16.54 -16.53
C TYR A 97 -0.35 17.93 -16.35
N GLY A 98 0.36 19.01 -16.67
CA GLY A 98 -0.12 20.37 -16.40
C GLY A 98 -0.20 20.70 -14.91
N VAL A 99 0.56 20.00 -14.07
CA VAL A 99 0.50 20.13 -12.61
C VAL A 99 1.71 20.91 -12.10
N ASP A 100 1.47 22.02 -11.40
CA ASP A 100 2.51 22.71 -10.65
C ASP A 100 2.63 22.14 -9.23
N TYR A 101 3.44 21.09 -9.10
CA TYR A 101 3.62 20.38 -7.83
C TYR A 101 4.35 21.21 -6.75
N SER A 102 4.97 22.34 -7.12
CA SER A 102 5.59 23.25 -6.15
C SER A 102 4.58 24.06 -5.32
N VAL A 103 3.32 24.13 -5.75
CA VAL A 103 2.26 24.90 -5.09
C VAL A 103 1.63 24.15 -3.92
N ALA A 104 1.38 22.86 -4.11
CA ALA A 104 0.75 22.00 -3.11
C ALA A 104 1.29 20.57 -3.27
N PRO A 105 2.55 20.32 -2.87
CA PRO A 105 3.13 18.99 -2.96
C PRO A 105 2.44 18.03 -1.99
N ALA A 106 2.43 16.76 -2.34
CA ALA A 106 2.11 15.65 -1.46
C ALA A 106 3.38 14.83 -1.16
N GLU A 107 3.34 14.01 -0.11
CA GLU A 107 4.38 13.04 0.16
C GLU A 107 4.48 12.02 -0.98
N ASP A 108 5.72 11.72 -1.41
CA ASP A 108 6.02 10.68 -2.39
C ASP A 108 6.67 9.45 -1.74
N TYR A 109 6.89 9.50 -0.42
CA TYR A 109 7.27 8.37 0.42
C TYR A 109 6.51 8.39 1.75
N ALA A 110 6.10 7.22 2.22
CA ALA A 110 5.52 7.04 3.55
C ALA A 110 6.02 5.75 4.22
N SER A 111 6.18 5.79 5.53
CA SER A 111 6.38 4.60 6.38
C SER A 111 5.37 4.66 7.52
N VAL A 112 4.64 3.58 7.73
CA VAL A 112 3.59 3.46 8.76
C VAL A 112 3.78 2.16 9.54
N ASN A 113 3.91 2.26 10.85
CA ASN A 113 3.96 1.12 11.76
C ASN A 113 2.71 1.12 12.64
N VAL A 114 2.00 0.00 12.70
CA VAL A 114 0.82 -0.18 13.57
C VAL A 114 1.09 -1.31 14.54
N VAL A 115 1.02 -0.99 15.83
CA VAL A 115 1.05 -1.99 16.89
C VAL A 115 -0.38 -2.39 17.20
N TYR A 116 -0.66 -3.67 17.14
CA TYR A 116 -1.92 -4.26 17.56
C TYR A 116 -1.74 -5.06 18.86
N GLU A 117 -2.85 -5.28 19.54
CA GLU A 117 -3.01 -6.26 20.61
C GLU A 117 -3.98 -7.34 20.12
N ASP A 118 -3.62 -8.59 20.34
CA ASP A 118 -4.51 -9.70 20.03
C ASP A 118 -5.41 -10.11 21.20
N ASP A 119 -6.18 -11.19 21.02
CA ASP A 119 -7.13 -11.66 22.02
C ASP A 119 -6.45 -12.39 23.21
N GLU A 120 -5.14 -12.64 23.13
CA GLU A 120 -4.31 -13.14 24.24
C GLU A 120 -3.49 -12.00 24.91
N GLY A 121 -3.72 -10.75 24.51
CA GLY A 121 -3.00 -9.58 25.03
C GLY A 121 -1.57 -9.44 24.51
N GLN A 122 -1.19 -10.20 23.48
CA GLN A 122 0.13 -10.14 22.88
C GLN A 122 0.22 -9.02 21.84
N ARG A 123 1.40 -8.42 21.73
CA ARG A 123 1.68 -7.38 20.74
C ARG A 123 2.03 -8.01 19.39
N VAL A 124 1.39 -7.53 18.33
CA VAL A 124 1.77 -7.85 16.95
C VAL A 124 1.93 -6.56 16.14
N LEU A 125 2.71 -6.61 15.07
CA LEU A 125 3.19 -5.43 14.36
C LEU A 125 2.88 -5.53 12.86
N SER A 126 2.33 -4.46 12.30
CA SER A 126 2.28 -4.20 10.85
C SER A 126 3.28 -3.11 10.52
N GLU A 127 3.99 -3.27 9.40
CA GLU A 127 4.93 -2.29 8.86
C GLU A 127 4.63 -2.08 7.36
N ALA A 128 4.04 -0.94 7.02
CA ALA A 128 3.77 -0.53 5.65
C ALA A 128 4.79 0.51 5.18
N LYS A 129 5.40 0.31 4.01
CA LYS A 129 6.28 1.27 3.35
C LYS A 129 5.78 1.53 1.93
N THR A 130 5.54 2.78 1.57
CA THR A 130 4.98 3.09 0.25
C THR A 130 5.73 4.22 -0.43
N SER A 131 5.85 4.14 -1.76
CA SER A 131 6.74 5.02 -2.52
C SER A 131 6.31 5.24 -3.96
N TRP A 132 6.21 6.50 -4.36
CA TRP A 132 6.13 6.94 -5.76
C TRP A 132 7.51 7.16 -6.38
N ASN A 133 8.58 6.81 -5.66
CA ASN A 133 9.96 7.04 -6.06
C ASN A 133 10.58 5.84 -6.77
N TYR A 134 9.84 4.73 -6.93
CA TYR A 134 10.39 3.52 -7.53
C TYR A 134 10.60 3.70 -9.03
N VAL A 135 11.86 3.67 -9.44
CA VAL A 135 12.27 3.63 -10.84
C VAL A 135 12.64 2.20 -11.18
N GLY A 136 11.67 1.46 -11.69
CA GLY A 136 11.81 0.06 -12.04
C GLY A 136 10.63 -0.43 -12.88
N PRO A 137 10.56 -1.74 -13.15
CA PRO A 137 9.48 -2.31 -13.92
C PRO A 137 8.17 -2.33 -13.13
N GLY A 138 7.13 -1.72 -13.69
CA GLY A 138 5.75 -1.76 -13.17
C GLY A 138 5.61 -1.44 -11.68
N LEU A 139 4.67 -2.14 -11.05
CA LEU A 139 4.31 -2.03 -9.63
C LEU A 139 5.03 -3.10 -8.79
N ARG A 140 5.84 -2.66 -7.83
CA ARG A 140 6.48 -3.53 -6.84
C ARG A 140 5.60 -3.68 -5.61
N LEU A 141 5.02 -4.87 -5.46
CA LEU A 141 4.33 -5.32 -4.26
C LEU A 141 5.25 -6.30 -3.54
N SER A 142 5.50 -6.10 -2.26
CA SER A 142 6.15 -7.10 -1.42
C SER A 142 5.40 -7.31 -0.13
N LEU A 143 5.25 -8.57 0.27
CA LEU A 143 4.63 -8.97 1.52
C LEU A 143 5.55 -9.92 2.27
N GLU A 144 5.66 -9.76 3.57
CA GLU A 144 6.35 -10.68 4.46
C GLU A 144 5.49 -10.93 5.71
N VAL A 145 5.49 -12.17 6.20
CA VAL A 145 4.92 -12.53 7.50
C VAL A 145 5.94 -13.34 8.27
N LEU A 146 6.12 -13.02 9.56
CA LEU A 146 6.97 -13.73 10.48
C LEU A 146 6.16 -14.30 11.64
N GLY A 147 6.37 -15.58 11.92
CA GLY A 147 5.90 -16.27 13.12
C GLY A 147 7.05 -16.96 13.84
N PRO A 148 6.74 -17.74 14.90
CA PRO A 148 7.76 -18.32 15.78
C PRO A 148 8.74 -19.25 15.06
N GLU A 149 8.23 -20.09 14.15
CA GLU A 149 9.04 -21.11 13.44
C GLU A 149 8.72 -21.15 11.94
N TYR A 150 8.21 -20.03 11.39
CA TYR A 150 7.82 -19.93 9.99
C TYR A 150 7.87 -18.50 9.48
N SER A 151 8.01 -18.37 8.16
CA SER A 151 7.84 -17.13 7.44
C SER A 151 7.17 -17.36 6.09
N ALA A 152 6.58 -16.31 5.53
CA ALA A 152 6.07 -16.30 4.17
C ALA A 152 6.48 -15.00 3.49
N ILE A 153 6.89 -15.07 2.23
CA ILE A 153 7.31 -13.90 1.45
C ILE A 153 6.62 -13.96 0.09
N ASN A 154 6.18 -12.81 -0.40
CA ASN A 154 5.72 -12.61 -1.77
C ASN A 154 6.34 -11.34 -2.35
N ASN A 155 6.68 -11.37 -3.63
CA ASN A 155 7.15 -10.21 -4.39
C ASN A 155 6.58 -10.28 -5.81
N SER A 156 5.83 -9.26 -6.24
CA SER A 156 5.18 -9.23 -7.57
C SER A 156 6.18 -9.24 -8.74
N LEU A 157 7.40 -8.75 -8.52
CA LEU A 157 8.45 -8.67 -9.53
C LEU A 157 9.36 -9.90 -9.53
N SER A 158 9.15 -10.86 -8.62
CA SER A 158 9.82 -12.16 -8.64
C SER A 158 9.10 -13.08 -9.62
N THR A 159 9.19 -12.79 -10.92
CA THR A 159 8.50 -13.55 -11.97
C THR A 159 9.33 -14.72 -12.49
N GLU A 160 8.66 -15.81 -12.90
CA GLU A 160 9.33 -16.93 -13.60
C GLU A 160 9.73 -16.56 -15.03
N LEU A 161 9.00 -15.63 -15.66
CA LEU A 161 9.23 -15.15 -17.03
C LEU A 161 9.83 -13.75 -17.02
N SER A 162 10.88 -13.56 -17.80
CA SER A 162 11.52 -12.26 -18.03
C SER A 162 11.95 -12.11 -19.49
N VAL A 163 11.91 -10.90 -20.01
CA VAL A 163 12.40 -10.57 -21.36
C VAL A 163 13.46 -9.48 -21.26
N PHE A 164 14.54 -9.58 -22.03
CA PHE A 164 15.58 -8.55 -22.13
C PHE A 164 15.52 -7.86 -23.48
N PHE A 165 15.49 -6.53 -23.47
CA PHE A 165 15.65 -5.72 -24.68
C PHE A 165 16.97 -4.96 -24.65
N SER A 166 17.75 -5.11 -25.72
CA SER A 166 18.94 -4.29 -25.92
C SER A 166 18.55 -2.88 -26.40
N ARG A 167 19.45 -1.92 -26.21
CA ARG A 167 19.32 -0.53 -26.71
C ARG A 167 19.02 -0.35 -28.20
N ASN A 168 19.14 -1.41 -29.01
CA ASN A 168 18.87 -1.34 -30.45
C ASN A 168 17.40 -1.63 -30.80
N VAL A 169 16.56 -2.01 -29.83
CA VAL A 169 15.13 -2.22 -30.03
C VAL A 169 14.43 -0.87 -29.84
N ASN A 170 14.10 -0.21 -30.96
CA ASN A 170 13.42 1.08 -30.97
C ASN A 170 11.93 0.86 -31.24
N VAL A 171 11.10 0.93 -30.19
CA VAL A 171 9.63 0.83 -30.29
C VAL A 171 9.02 2.20 -30.06
N ALA A 172 7.96 2.55 -30.77
CA ALA A 172 7.20 3.77 -30.47
C ALA A 172 6.59 3.67 -29.06
N PRO A 173 6.51 4.76 -28.28
CA PRO A 173 5.90 4.73 -26.96
C PRO A 173 4.44 4.25 -27.07
N SER A 174 4.11 3.16 -26.37
CA SER A 174 2.73 2.71 -26.17
C SER A 174 2.42 2.72 -24.67
N GLU A 175 1.14 2.79 -24.31
CA GLU A 175 0.68 2.72 -22.91
C GLU A 175 1.21 1.45 -22.21
N GLU A 176 1.20 0.30 -22.90
CA GLU A 176 1.78 -0.97 -22.41
C GLU A 176 3.29 -0.87 -22.13
N PHE A 177 4.03 -0.15 -22.97
CA PHE A 177 5.47 0.07 -22.77
C PHE A 177 5.69 1.06 -21.62
N ILE A 178 4.88 2.11 -21.48
CA ILE A 178 4.98 3.11 -20.41
C ILE A 178 4.64 2.51 -19.04
N GLU A 179 3.58 1.70 -18.94
CA GLU A 179 3.14 1.08 -17.67
C GLU A 179 4.15 0.06 -17.15
N LYS A 180 4.79 -0.72 -18.04
CA LYS A 180 5.76 -1.76 -17.65
C LYS A 180 7.18 -1.24 -17.52
N GLN A 181 7.45 0.00 -17.90
CA GLN A 181 8.81 0.49 -18.08
C GLN A 181 9.01 1.92 -17.57
N SER A 182 9.59 2.03 -16.38
CA SER A 182 10.13 3.31 -15.90
C SER A 182 11.52 3.65 -16.50
N ALA A 183 12.11 2.76 -17.31
CA ALA A 183 13.46 2.91 -17.86
C ALA A 183 13.55 2.38 -19.30
N GLU A 184 13.92 3.22 -20.28
CA GLU A 184 13.90 2.95 -21.74
C GLU A 184 14.63 1.66 -22.23
N GLN A 185 15.39 0.96 -21.37
CA GLN A 185 16.17 -0.26 -21.71
C GLN A 185 16.30 -1.20 -20.49
N GLY A 186 16.39 -2.53 -20.69
CA GLY A 186 16.76 -3.48 -19.62
C GLY A 186 16.03 -4.82 -19.58
N LEU A 187 16.16 -5.51 -18.44
CA LEU A 187 15.41 -6.73 -18.11
C LEU A 187 14.02 -6.34 -17.59
N ILE A 188 12.98 -6.90 -18.21
CA ILE A 188 11.58 -6.64 -17.87
C ILE A 188 10.97 -7.91 -17.29
N PRO A 189 10.56 -7.93 -16.01
CA PRO A 189 9.72 -8.99 -15.47
C PRO A 189 8.36 -8.93 -16.14
N ILE A 190 7.87 -10.07 -16.60
CA ILE A 190 6.57 -10.17 -17.23
C ILE A 190 5.62 -10.85 -16.26
N VAL A 191 4.61 -10.11 -15.81
CA VAL A 191 3.47 -10.69 -15.09
C VAL A 191 2.58 -11.38 -16.14
N ALA A 192 2.50 -12.71 -16.07
CA ALA A 192 1.86 -13.52 -17.10
C ALA A 192 0.35 -13.22 -17.26
N ASP A 193 -0.33 -12.94 -16.15
CA ASP A 193 -1.72 -12.46 -16.11
C ASP A 193 -1.87 -11.55 -14.89
N GLU A 194 -1.87 -10.23 -15.11
CA GLU A 194 -1.97 -9.22 -14.05
C GLU A 194 -3.31 -9.31 -13.31
N ALA A 195 -4.40 -9.60 -14.03
CA ALA A 195 -5.73 -9.69 -13.44
C ALA A 195 -5.86 -10.85 -12.45
N VAL A 196 -5.11 -11.93 -12.68
CA VAL A 196 -4.98 -13.05 -11.75
C VAL A 196 -3.95 -12.74 -10.66
N ALA A 197 -2.76 -12.25 -11.04
CA ALA A 197 -1.65 -12.02 -10.11
C ALA A 197 -1.98 -11.00 -9.02
N TYR A 198 -2.70 -9.92 -9.36
CA TYR A 198 -3.16 -8.91 -8.41
C TYR A 198 -4.52 -9.23 -7.78
N GLY A 199 -5.14 -10.35 -8.15
CA GLY A 199 -6.33 -10.87 -7.49
C GLY A 199 -7.67 -10.29 -7.94
N TYR A 200 -7.70 -9.35 -8.90
CA TYR A 200 -8.93 -8.70 -9.38
C TYR A 200 -10.00 -9.71 -9.82
N GLN A 201 -9.62 -10.81 -10.46
CA GLN A 201 -10.58 -11.83 -10.88
C GLN A 201 -11.27 -12.50 -9.68
N HIS A 202 -10.52 -12.76 -8.60
CA HIS A 202 -11.07 -13.36 -7.39
C HIS A 202 -11.91 -12.37 -6.59
N GLU A 203 -11.45 -11.12 -6.47
CA GLU A 203 -12.17 -10.03 -5.83
C GLU A 203 -13.53 -9.79 -6.50
N ASN A 204 -13.53 -9.53 -7.82
CA ASN A 204 -14.76 -9.26 -8.56
C ASN A 204 -15.75 -10.43 -8.50
N ARG A 205 -15.24 -11.67 -8.60
CA ARG A 205 -16.07 -12.87 -8.46
C ARG A 205 -16.71 -12.95 -7.07
N HIS A 206 -15.92 -12.78 -6.01
CA HIS A 206 -16.40 -12.82 -4.63
C HIS A 206 -17.46 -11.76 -4.35
N MET A 207 -17.27 -10.54 -4.84
CA MET A 207 -18.24 -9.45 -4.69
C MET A 207 -19.55 -9.75 -5.41
N VAL A 208 -19.49 -10.26 -6.65
CA VAL A 208 -20.69 -10.66 -7.42
C VAL A 208 -21.42 -11.82 -6.76
N GLU A 209 -20.69 -12.83 -6.28
CA GLU A 209 -21.27 -14.00 -5.61
C GLU A 209 -21.94 -13.61 -4.28
N SER A 210 -21.28 -12.78 -3.46
CA SER A 210 -21.84 -12.24 -2.21
C SER A 210 -23.12 -11.44 -2.47
N PHE A 211 -23.10 -10.57 -3.49
CA PHE A 211 -24.27 -9.80 -3.89
C PHE A 211 -25.44 -10.70 -4.32
N ARG A 212 -25.18 -11.73 -5.13
CA ARG A 212 -26.21 -12.68 -5.57
C ARG A 212 -26.79 -13.52 -4.42
N ALA A 213 -25.99 -13.80 -3.40
CA ALA A 213 -26.41 -14.52 -2.20
C ALA A 213 -27.16 -13.62 -1.20
N GLY A 214 -27.10 -12.30 -1.34
CA GLY A 214 -27.65 -11.36 -0.36
C GLY A 214 -26.83 -11.31 0.94
N GLU A 215 -25.55 -11.65 0.86
CA GLU A 215 -24.62 -11.72 1.98
C GLU A 215 -23.62 -10.56 1.91
N LEU A 216 -23.09 -10.17 3.07
CA LEU A 216 -22.00 -9.19 3.11
C LEU A 216 -20.69 -9.86 2.65
N PRO A 217 -19.91 -9.21 1.78
CA PRO A 217 -18.58 -9.70 1.44
C PRO A 217 -17.66 -9.69 2.67
N THR A 218 -16.66 -10.59 2.66
CA THR A 218 -15.61 -10.68 3.68
C THR A 218 -14.96 -9.33 4.01
N GLU A 219 -14.55 -8.58 2.99
CA GLU A 219 -14.17 -7.16 3.11
C GLU A 219 -15.36 -6.27 2.77
N ASN A 220 -15.68 -5.33 3.65
CA ASN A 220 -16.83 -4.43 3.47
C ASN A 220 -16.50 -2.99 3.88
N TRP A 221 -17.50 -2.11 3.82
CA TRP A 221 -17.31 -0.68 4.13
C TRP A 221 -16.76 -0.41 5.54
N ARG A 222 -16.98 -1.30 6.51
CA ARG A 222 -16.42 -1.15 7.87
C ARG A 222 -14.91 -1.35 7.88
N ASP A 223 -14.40 -2.23 7.02
CA ASP A 223 -12.96 -2.42 6.86
C ASP A 223 -12.33 -1.20 6.20
N GLY A 224 -12.99 -0.65 5.17
CA GLY A 224 -12.59 0.63 4.57
C GLY A 224 -12.55 1.77 5.60
N LEU A 225 -13.55 1.88 6.47
CA LEU A 225 -13.56 2.86 7.55
C LEU A 225 -12.41 2.64 8.54
N PHE A 226 -12.18 1.40 8.96
CA PHE A 226 -11.11 1.04 9.89
C PHE A 226 -9.72 1.41 9.33
N ILE A 227 -9.47 1.10 8.05
CA ILE A 227 -8.22 1.47 7.38
C ILE A 227 -8.10 2.98 7.22
N MET A 228 -9.20 3.69 6.92
CA MET A 228 -9.20 5.15 6.88
C MET A 228 -8.85 5.76 8.25
N GLU A 229 -9.36 5.20 9.35
CA GLU A 229 -9.01 5.63 10.71
C GLU A 229 -7.52 5.42 11.01
N LEU A 230 -6.91 4.31 10.55
CA LEU A 230 -5.47 4.10 10.65
C LEU A 230 -4.67 5.09 9.80
N MET A 231 -5.13 5.40 8.58
CA MET A 231 -4.46 6.40 7.72
C MET A 231 -4.53 7.80 8.31
N MET A 232 -5.68 8.21 8.85
CA MET A 232 -5.79 9.49 9.55
C MET A 232 -4.91 9.54 10.81
N SER A 233 -4.80 8.40 11.50
CA SER A 233 -3.86 8.24 12.61
C SER A 233 -2.41 8.40 12.13
N ALA A 234 -2.05 7.79 11.00
CA ALA A 234 -0.73 7.90 10.41
C ALA A 234 -0.39 9.35 10.01
N TYR A 235 -1.30 10.05 9.31
CA TYR A 235 -1.10 11.47 9.00
C TYR A 235 -0.90 12.32 10.26
N LYS A 236 -1.72 12.12 11.29
CA LYS A 236 -1.56 12.85 12.57
C LYS A 236 -0.23 12.52 13.25
N SER A 237 0.21 11.26 13.21
CA SER A 237 1.50 10.83 13.74
C SER A 237 2.66 11.52 13.00
N ALA A 238 2.61 11.57 11.67
CA ALA A 238 3.62 12.23 10.86
C ALA A 238 3.66 13.74 11.10
N GLU A 239 2.49 14.40 11.20
CA GLU A 239 2.42 15.84 11.47
C GLU A 239 2.86 16.25 12.88
N GLU A 240 2.71 15.37 13.87
CA GLU A 240 3.13 15.58 15.25
C GLU A 240 4.50 14.95 15.58
N GLU A 241 5.13 14.31 14.59
CA GLU A 241 6.43 13.64 14.68
C GLU A 241 6.55 12.68 15.88
N LYS A 242 5.48 11.94 16.16
CA LYS A 242 5.44 11.03 17.32
C LYS A 242 4.47 9.88 17.11
N THR A 243 4.67 8.80 17.86
CA THR A 243 3.69 7.73 17.98
C THR A 243 2.42 8.24 18.65
N ILE A 244 1.26 7.94 18.07
CA ILE A 244 -0.04 8.28 18.65
C ILE A 244 -0.77 7.01 19.09
N ASN A 245 -1.51 7.11 20.20
CA ASN A 245 -2.44 6.07 20.59
C ASN A 245 -3.60 6.03 19.59
N TYR A 246 -4.05 4.84 19.24
CA TYR A 246 -5.19 4.68 18.35
C TYR A 246 -6.49 5.04 19.08
N ASP A 247 -7.06 6.19 18.71
CA ASP A 247 -8.34 6.70 19.20
C ASP A 247 -9.04 7.44 18.05
N PRO A 248 -9.79 6.72 17.18
CA PRO A 248 -10.42 7.32 16.01
C PRO A 248 -11.45 8.39 16.36
N SER A 249 -12.01 8.38 17.58
CA SER A 249 -12.96 9.40 18.03
C SER A 249 -12.36 10.81 18.05
N ARG A 250 -11.04 10.91 18.26
CA ARG A 250 -10.28 12.17 18.25
C ARG A 250 -9.92 12.65 16.85
N LEU A 251 -10.18 11.84 15.81
CA LEU A 251 -9.83 12.13 14.42
C LEU A 251 -11.04 12.55 13.58
N ARG A 252 -12.24 12.62 14.16
CA ARG A 252 -13.48 12.88 13.42
C ARG A 252 -13.45 14.15 12.56
N ASP A 253 -12.86 15.22 13.07
CA ASP A 253 -12.73 16.51 12.40
C ASP A 253 -11.32 16.77 11.87
N PHE A 254 -10.42 15.78 11.99
CA PHE A 254 -9.04 15.91 11.54
C PHE A 254 -8.98 15.89 10.01
N LYS A 255 -8.22 16.82 9.45
CA LYS A 255 -7.87 16.86 8.03
C LYS A 255 -6.35 16.97 7.92
N PRO A 256 -5.65 16.08 7.21
CA PRO A 256 -4.21 16.18 7.03
C PRO A 256 -3.81 17.51 6.39
N LYS A 257 -2.67 18.09 6.78
CA LYS A 257 -2.07 19.28 6.13
C LYS A 257 -1.83 19.04 4.65
N VAL A 258 -1.48 17.81 4.28
CA VAL A 258 -1.31 17.40 2.87
C VAL A 258 -2.61 17.58 2.11
N ALA A 259 -3.71 16.99 2.60
CA ALA A 259 -5.04 17.11 2.02
C ALA A 259 -5.53 18.57 1.91
N GLN A 260 -5.05 19.44 2.80
CA GLN A 260 -5.36 20.88 2.79
C GLN A 260 -4.47 21.69 1.84
N GLY A 261 -3.41 21.09 1.29
CA GLY A 261 -2.39 21.79 0.50
C GLY A 261 -1.55 22.76 1.32
N THR A 262 -1.45 22.55 2.63
CA THR A 262 -0.69 23.41 3.57
C THR A 262 0.51 22.68 4.16
N TRP A 263 0.77 21.44 3.75
CA TRP A 263 1.97 20.72 4.13
C TRP A 263 3.18 21.29 3.40
N SER A 264 4.28 21.47 4.13
CA SER A 264 5.57 21.83 3.57
C SER A 264 6.51 20.66 3.84
N PRO A 265 7.06 20.01 2.81
CA PRO A 265 8.16 19.07 2.96
C PRO A 265 9.43 19.75 3.52
#